data_AF-D9WQL7-F1
#
_entry.id   AF-D9WQL7-F1
#
_cell.length_a   1.000
_cell.length_b   1.000
_cell.length_c   1.000
_cell.angle_alpha   90.00
_cell.angle_beta   90.00
_cell.angle_gamma   90.00
#
_symmetry.space_group_name_H-M   'P 1'
#
loop_
_entity.id
_entity.type
_entity.pdbx_description
1 polymer ?
#
loop_
_entity_poly.entity_id
_entity_poly.type
_entity_poly.pdbx_seq_one_letter_code
_entity_poly.pdbx_strand_id
1 'polypeptide(L)' 'MWDESFGELLRKHLPLLESGDELTPDLSLRDFGLDSMGMVSLLSSLEDMYGVRFVDDALNDDNFATPETLWNALAAMR' A
#
# COMPACT_ATOMS: atom_id res chain seq x y z
N MET A 1 9.24 4.75 8.46
CA MET A 1 8.23 4.28 9.43
C MET A 1 6.90 4.90 9.03
N TRP A 2 5.93 4.07 8.64
CA TRP A 2 4.59 4.51 8.26
C TRP A 2 3.72 4.78 9.48
N ASP A 3 2.59 5.46 9.27
CA ASP A 3 1.60 5.71 10.32
C ASP A 3 0.57 4.58 10.46
N GLU A 4 -0.17 4.61 11.57
CA GLU A 4 -1.17 3.58 11.90
C GLU A 4 -2.26 3.49 10.83
N SER A 5 -2.71 4.62 10.29
CA SER A 5 -3.76 4.68 9.27
C SER A 5 -3.34 3.98 7.97
N PHE A 6 -2.08 4.15 7.55
CA PHE A 6 -1.51 3.42 6.41
C PHE A 6 -1.55 1.91 6.65
N GLY A 7 -1.08 1.47 7.82
CA GLY A 7 -1.03 0.05 8.17
C GLY A 7 -2.41 -0.60 8.29
N GLU A 8 -3.41 0.13 8.78
CA GLU A 8 -4.81 -0.34 8.81
C GLU A 8 -5.43 -0.39 7.41
N LEU A 9 -5.17 0.61 6.58
CA LEU A 9 -5.64 0.62 5.19
C LEU A 9 -5.08 -0.56 4.42
N LEU A 10 -3.77 -0.80 4.51
CA LEU A 10 -3.10 -1.87 3.78
C LEU A 10 -3.67 -3.25 4.15
N ARG A 11 -3.91 -3.50 5.46
CA ARG A 11 -4.56 -4.73 5.93
C ARG A 11 -5.94 -4.98 5.31
N LYS A 12 -6.73 -3.94 5.03
CA LYS A 12 -8.05 -4.08 4.37
C LYS A 12 -7.92 -4.55 2.91
N HIS A 13 -6.78 -4.31 2.29
CA HIS A 13 -6.48 -4.67 0.90
C HIS A 13 -5.60 -5.93 0.78
N LEU A 14 -5.21 -6.54 1.91
CA LEU A 14 -4.42 -7.78 1.97
C LEU A 14 -5.26 -8.90 2.58
N PRO A 15 -6.12 -9.57 1.79
CA PRO A 15 -7.05 -10.59 2.31
C PRO A 15 -6.36 -11.83 2.88
N LEU A 16 -5.09 -12.06 2.53
CA LEU A 16 -4.31 -13.19 3.03
C LEU A 16 -3.48 -12.83 4.27
N LEU A 17 -3.50 -11.57 4.73
CA LEU A 17 -2.82 -11.15 5.94
C LEU A 17 -3.79 -11.28 7.13
N GLU A 18 -3.49 -12.18 8.07
CA GLU A 18 -4.37 -12.37 9.22
C GLU A 18 -4.25 -11.21 10.22
N SER A 19 -5.28 -10.99 11.04
CA SER A 19 -5.27 -9.89 12.03
C SER A 19 -4.16 -10.02 13.08
N GLY A 20 -3.60 -11.22 13.27
CA GLY A 20 -2.48 -11.48 14.16
C GLY A 20 -1.11 -11.33 13.49
N ASP A 21 -1.06 -11.20 12.17
CA ASP A 21 0.19 -11.12 11.43
C ASP A 21 0.79 -9.70 11.50
N GLU A 22 2.11 -9.67 11.64
CA GLU A 22 2.87 -8.44 11.59
C GLU A 22 3.01 -7.98 10.13
N LEU A 23 2.68 -6.72 9.89
CA LEU A 23 2.92 -6.08 8.60
C LEU A 23 4.38 -5.64 8.54
N THR A 24 5.26 -6.49 8.01
CA THR A 24 6.70 -6.18 7.89
C THR A 24 6.98 -5.27 6.69
N PRO A 25 8.04 -4.43 6.73
CA PRO A 25 8.36 -3.51 5.62
C PRO A 25 8.74 -4.22 4.32
N ASP A 26 9.27 -5.43 4.44
CA ASP A 26 9.70 -6.34 3.38
C ASP A 26 8.61 -7.31 2.90
N LEU A 27 7.41 -7.26 3.51
CA LEU A 27 6.29 -8.12 3.14
C LEU A 27 5.89 -7.92 1.67
N SER A 28 5.74 -9.00 0.92
CA SER A 28 5.29 -8.96 -0.47
C SER A 28 3.78 -8.71 -0.54
N LEU A 29 3.35 -7.52 -0.95
CA LEU A 29 1.91 -7.20 -0.99
C LEU A 29 1.14 -8.15 -1.93
N ARG A 30 1.78 -8.56 -3.02
CA ARG A 30 1.21 -9.48 -4.02
C ARG A 30 0.97 -10.87 -3.44
N ASP A 31 1.95 -11.40 -2.70
CA ASP A 31 1.82 -12.73 -2.09
C ASP A 31 0.72 -12.75 -1.02
N PHE A 32 0.35 -11.58 -0.50
CA PHE A 32 -0.73 -11.40 0.48
C PHE A 32 -2.08 -10.99 -0.14
N GLY A 33 -2.22 -11.11 -1.46
CA GLY A 33 -3.50 -10.99 -2.17
C GLY A 33 -3.78 -9.60 -2.77
N LEU A 34 -2.75 -8.75 -2.89
CA LEU A 34 -2.89 -7.49 -3.62
C LEU A 34 -2.84 -7.74 -5.15
N ASP A 35 -4.00 -7.92 -5.76
CA ASP A 35 -4.18 -8.01 -7.21
C ASP A 35 -4.31 -6.63 -7.88
N SER A 36 -4.30 -6.56 -9.22
CA SER A 36 -4.42 -5.29 -9.97
C SER A 36 -5.64 -4.43 -9.57
N MET A 37 -6.80 -5.04 -9.33
CA MET A 37 -7.98 -4.31 -8.86
C MET A 37 -7.83 -3.81 -7.41
N GLY A 38 -7.16 -4.59 -6.57
CA GLY A 38 -6.81 -4.20 -5.21
C GLY A 38 -5.85 -3.02 -5.19
N MET A 39 -4.86 -3.00 -6.10
CA MET A 39 -3.92 -1.89 -6.26
C MET A 39 -4.62 -0.58 -6.60
N VAL A 40 -5.53 -0.58 -7.58
CA VAL A 40 -6.29 0.63 -7.95
C VAL A 40 -7.17 1.12 -6.79
N SER A 41 -7.79 0.20 -6.05
CA SER A 41 -8.64 0.54 -4.90
C SER A 41 -7.82 1.10 -3.73
N LEU A 42 -6.67 0.49 -3.46
CA LEU A 42 -5.70 0.95 -2.46
C LEU A 42 -5.18 2.34 -2.82
N LEU A 43 -4.82 2.56 -4.08
CA LEU A 43 -4.34 3.84 -4.59
C LEU A 43 -5.36 4.94 -4.36
N SER A 44 -6.61 4.72 -4.79
CA SER A 44 -7.69 5.69 -4.60
C SER A 44 -7.94 5.99 -3.12
N SER A 45 -7.78 4.99 -2.24
CA SER A 45 -7.95 5.18 -0.79
C SER A 45 -6.79 5.96 -0.17
N LEU A 46 -5.56 5.77 -0.67
CA LEU A 46 -4.38 6.54 -0.24
C LEU A 46 -4.49 8.00 -0.69
N GLU A 47 -4.92 8.24 -1.93
CA GLU A 47 -5.15 9.60 -2.46
C GLU A 47 -6.19 10.35 -1.63
N ASP A 48 -7.32 9.71 -1.32
CA ASP A 48 -8.39 10.30 -0.51
C ASP A 48 -7.93 10.56 0.94
N MET A 49 -7.23 9.60 1.55
CA MET A 49 -6.80 9.69 2.95
C MET A 49 -5.68 10.72 3.17
N TYR A 50 -4.72 10.81 2.26
CA TYR A 50 -3.55 11.67 2.41
C TYR A 50 -3.60 12.95 1.57
N GLY A 51 -4.64 13.11 0.73
CA GLY A 51 -4.79 14.28 -0.14
C GLY A 51 -3.72 14.38 -1.23
N VAL A 52 -3.14 13.25 -1.62
CA VAL A 52 -2.10 13.17 -2.66
C VAL A 52 -2.71 12.72 -3.99
N ARG A 53 -1.92 12.79 -5.07
CA ARG A 53 -2.28 12.22 -6.36
C ARG A 53 -1.10 11.44 -6.91
N PHE A 54 -1.30 10.14 -7.12
CA PHE A 54 -0.30 9.30 -7.75
C PHE A 54 -0.36 9.53 -9.26
N VAL A 55 0.76 9.97 -9.83
CA VAL A 55 0.91 10.07 -11.29
C VAL A 55 1.10 8.67 -11.89
N ASP A 56 0.78 8.48 -13.17
CA ASP A 56 0.84 7.17 -13.85
C ASP A 56 2.18 6.43 -13.64
N ASP A 57 3.30 7.16 -13.49
CA ASP A 57 4.63 6.60 -13.22
C ASP A 57 4.74 5.89 -11.85
N ALA A 58 3.88 6.26 -10.90
CA ALA A 58 3.84 5.68 -9.56
C ALA A 58 3.06 4.35 -9.52
N LEU A 59 2.30 4.03 -10.57
CA LEU A 59 1.57 2.77 -10.77
C LEU A 59 2.49 1.68 -11.36
N ASN A 60 3.68 1.51 -10.78
CA ASN A 60 4.61 0.46 -11.18
C ASN A 60 4.63 -0.69 -10.17
N ASP A 61 4.91 -1.90 -10.66
CA ASP A 61 4.89 -3.12 -9.84
C ASP A 61 5.88 -3.03 -8.66
N ASP A 62 6.99 -2.31 -8.81
CA ASP A 62 8.02 -2.11 -7.78
C ASP A 62 7.50 -1.29 -6.58
N ASN A 63 6.71 -0.23 -6.82
CA ASN A 63 6.14 0.58 -5.74
C ASN A 63 5.15 -0.22 -4.89
N PHE A 64 4.44 -1.15 -5.51
CA PHE A 64 3.50 -2.06 -4.84
C PHE A 64 4.15 -3.41 -4.47
N ALA A 65 5.47 -3.51 -4.49
CA ALA A 65 6.15 -4.72 -4.07
C ALA A 65 6.00 -4.93 -2.56
N THR A 66 6.29 -3.89 -1.75
CA THR A 66 6.26 -3.98 -0.30
C THR A 66 5.59 -2.77 0.39
N PRO A 67 5.15 -2.88 1.66
CA PRO A 67 4.66 -1.75 2.43
C PRO A 67 5.65 -0.58 2.50
N GLU A 68 6.95 -0.88 2.59
CA GLU A 68 8.00 0.13 2.65
C GLU A 68 8.12 0.93 1.35
N THR A 69 8.16 0.26 0.20
CA THR A 69 8.26 0.94 -1.11
C THR A 69 7.04 1.82 -1.35
N LEU A 70 5.85 1.32 -1.02
CA LEU A 70 4.59 2.05 -1.18
C LEU A 70 4.54 3.28 -0.28
N TRP A 71 4.94 3.12 0.99
CA TRP A 71 5.02 4.24 1.93
C TRP A 71 6.04 5.30 1.50
N ASN A 72 7.21 4.87 1.02
CA ASN A 72 8.24 5.80 0.55
C ASN A 72 7.77 6.60 -0.67
N ALA A 73 7.06 5.97 -1.60
CA ALA A 73 6.44 6.66 -2.73
C ALA A 73 5.43 7.70 -2.25
N LEU A 74 4.51 7.31 -1.36
CA LEU A 74 3.53 8.22 -0.76
C LEU A 74 4.19 9.41 -0.04
N ALA A 75 5.22 9.13 0.77
CA ALA A 75 5.94 10.14 1.54
C ALA A 75 6.70 11.13 0.67
N ALA A 76 7.15 10.72 -0.53
CA ALA A 76 7.81 11.62 -1.48
C ALA A 76 6.85 12.60 -2.16
N MET A 77 5.53 12.36 -2.10
CA MET A 77 4.49 13.19 -2.70
C MET A 77 3.80 14.14 -1.71
N ARG A 78 4.11 14.02 -0.41
CA ARG A 78 3.60 14.88 0.67
C ARG A 78 4.53 16.06 0.93
#